data_AF-A0A5C8IR21-F1
#
_entry.id   AF-A0A5C8IR21-F1
#
_cell.length_a   1.000
_cell.length_b   1.000
_cell.length_c   1.000
_cell.angle_alpha   90.00
_cell.angle_beta   90.00
_cell.angle_gamma   90.00
#
_symmetry.space_group_name_H-M   'P 1'
#
loop_
_entity.id
_entity.type
_entity.pdbx_description
1 polymer ?
#
loop_
_entity_poly.entity_id
_entity_poly.type
_entity_poly.pdbx_seq_one_letter_code
_entity_poly.pdbx_strand_id
1 'polypeptide(L)'
;MKFLYAILLVLFCTTPIVAQYETVVFNYDRTYFNEGQPLPAESNLMLTGESPASVRMVEVSIYRTPATDKAPLYTNTWKKRPQNSETRFTLPINYPLRGNEKYTFVLNYYTPASREQQEQLLEQLSAGLQAYIDQSFVVSRSTVELRKHPKNMRSDLNAIVNQGLALYRNQINYEFTGFSDMVLDKLVQINSLRLRKARRNILAASGDDNQTVRLKYAQEQISALKVMVTQEVAQYANAQLLTLTDSKKIVDYATEKTKNVVALNVGYGGVYYSGNFDNFSSATAPYAGISIPFGKAVFSSTFWSKTSISAGVFLQNLEFSDDNVATGPVVKRPVYLALGYRVLPFVRLNAGATVLQSDQAANSISDFSMDRIYIRPFVGLSLELNFWVDLNR
;
A
#
# COMPACT_ATOMS: atom_id res chain seq x y z
N MET A 1 -1.91 -44.31 -29.71
CA MET A 1 -1.70 -42.85 -29.83
C MET A 1 -2.81 -41.99 -29.21
N LYS A 2 -4.11 -42.28 -29.41
CA LYS A 2 -5.22 -41.49 -28.81
C LYS A 2 -5.21 -41.42 -27.27
N PHE A 3 -4.78 -42.49 -26.59
CA PHE A 3 -4.68 -42.54 -25.13
C PHE A 3 -3.56 -41.64 -24.56
N LEU A 4 -2.50 -41.39 -25.35
CA LEU A 4 -1.36 -40.59 -24.93
C LEU A 4 -1.69 -39.08 -24.99
N TYR A 5 -2.49 -38.66 -25.98
CA TYR A 5 -3.04 -37.31 -26.05
C TYR A 5 -4.07 -37.02 -24.94
N ALA A 6 -4.85 -38.02 -24.54
CA ALA A 6 -5.80 -37.87 -23.42
C ALA A 6 -5.08 -37.67 -22.07
N ILE A 7 -3.98 -38.40 -21.83
CA ILE A 7 -3.16 -38.23 -20.62
C ILE A 7 -2.47 -36.84 -20.62
N LEU A 8 -1.98 -36.39 -21.78
CA LEU A 8 -1.36 -35.07 -21.91
C LEU A 8 -2.36 -33.92 -21.66
N LEU A 9 -3.63 -34.11 -22.05
CA LEU A 9 -4.69 -33.11 -21.87
C LEU A 9 -5.20 -33.06 -20.41
N VAL A 10 -5.19 -34.18 -19.69
CA VAL A 10 -5.51 -34.24 -18.24
C VAL A 10 -4.40 -33.60 -17.39
N LEU A 11 -3.13 -33.71 -17.80
CA LEU A 11 -2.00 -33.04 -17.12
C LEU A 11 -2.03 -31.51 -17.25
N PHE A 12 -2.64 -30.96 -18.31
CA PHE A 12 -2.79 -29.52 -18.50
C PHE A 12 -3.96 -28.89 -17.70
N CYS A 13 -4.89 -29.67 -17.16
CA CYS A 13 -6.07 -29.18 -16.44
C CYS A 13 -5.92 -29.08 -14.92
N THR A 14 -4.74 -29.36 -14.36
CA THR A 14 -4.48 -29.16 -12.92
C THR A 14 -3.98 -27.74 -12.67
N THR A 15 -4.87 -26.75 -12.78
CA THR A 15 -4.58 -25.42 -12.22
C THR A 15 -4.68 -25.52 -10.70
N PRO A 16 -3.61 -25.22 -9.94
CA PRO A 16 -3.71 -25.18 -8.49
C PRO A 16 -4.58 -23.96 -8.11
N ILE A 17 -5.82 -24.23 -7.68
CA ILE A 17 -6.63 -23.28 -6.93
C ILE A 17 -5.98 -23.19 -5.54
N VAL A 18 -4.99 -22.31 -5.38
CA VAL A 18 -4.38 -22.03 -4.08
C VAL A 18 -4.54 -20.54 -3.81
N ALA A 19 -5.73 -20.21 -3.32
CA ALA A 19 -5.91 -19.09 -2.41
C ALA A 19 -6.44 -19.66 -1.09
N GLN A 20 -5.70 -20.63 -0.53
CA GLN A 20 -6.00 -21.13 0.81
C GLN A 20 -5.51 -20.09 1.81
N TYR A 21 -6.42 -19.57 2.62
CA TYR A 21 -6.04 -18.71 3.73
C TYR A 21 -5.40 -19.55 4.82
N GLU A 22 -4.31 -19.06 5.37
CA GLU A 22 -3.70 -19.65 6.55
C GLU A 22 -4.37 -19.12 7.82
N THR A 23 -4.89 -20.03 8.63
CA THR A 23 -5.62 -19.64 9.84
C THR A 23 -4.65 -19.18 10.92
N VAL A 24 -4.90 -17.98 11.45
CA VAL A 24 -4.19 -17.42 12.58
C VAL A 24 -5.18 -17.26 13.73
N VAL A 25 -4.86 -17.80 14.89
CA VAL A 25 -5.69 -17.73 16.11
C VAL A 25 -5.09 -16.70 17.06
N PHE A 26 -5.85 -15.66 17.36
CA PHE A 26 -5.52 -14.65 18.35
C PHE A 26 -6.05 -15.05 19.73
N ASN A 27 -5.16 -15.07 20.72
CA ASN A 27 -5.51 -15.27 22.11
C ASN A 27 -5.72 -13.90 22.79
N TYR A 28 -6.97 -13.59 23.16
CA TYR A 28 -7.36 -12.30 23.72
C TYR A 28 -6.70 -12.00 25.07
N ASP A 29 -6.64 -12.99 25.96
CA ASP A 29 -6.10 -12.82 27.31
C ASP A 29 -4.58 -12.71 27.32
N ARG A 30 -3.91 -13.49 26.47
CA ARG A 30 -2.45 -13.58 26.46
C ARG A 30 -1.79 -12.67 25.42
N THR A 31 -2.58 -12.04 24.54
CA THR A 31 -2.13 -11.05 23.55
C THR A 31 -1.05 -11.56 22.58
N TYR A 32 -1.20 -12.80 22.11
CA TYR A 32 -0.34 -13.39 21.07
C TYR A 32 -1.16 -14.15 20.03
N PHE A 33 -0.51 -14.52 18.94
CA PHE A 33 -1.08 -15.38 17.90
C PHE A 33 -0.57 -16.81 18.04
N ASN A 34 -1.33 -17.81 17.60
CA ASN A 34 -0.90 -19.20 17.40
C ASN A 34 -0.03 -19.79 18.55
N GLU A 35 -0.37 -19.54 19.82
CA GLU A 35 0.44 -20.02 20.97
C GLU A 35 1.92 -19.58 20.94
N GLY A 36 2.19 -18.38 20.40
CA GLY A 36 3.53 -17.81 20.29
C GLY A 36 4.29 -18.23 19.04
N GLN A 37 3.69 -18.99 18.13
CA GLN A 37 4.31 -19.37 16.86
C GLN A 37 4.37 -18.18 15.89
N PRO A 38 5.40 -18.11 15.01
CA PRO A 38 5.49 -17.07 13.98
C PRO A 38 4.24 -17.01 13.09
N LEU A 39 3.95 -15.81 12.57
CA LEU A 39 2.86 -15.61 11.63
C LEU A 39 3.22 -16.14 10.24
N PRO A 40 2.27 -16.71 9.49
CA PRO A 40 2.52 -17.13 8.14
C PRO A 40 3.01 -15.98 7.26
N ALA A 41 3.95 -16.30 6.38
CA ALA A 41 4.56 -15.36 5.47
C ALA A 41 4.13 -15.66 4.03
N GLU A 42 3.99 -14.60 3.22
CA GLU A 42 3.76 -14.69 1.77
C GLU A 42 2.42 -15.36 1.38
N SER A 43 1.48 -15.45 2.32
CA SER A 43 0.13 -15.96 2.13
C SER A 43 -0.92 -15.02 2.76
N ASN A 44 -2.18 -15.14 2.32
CA ASN A 44 -3.30 -14.44 2.95
C ASN A 44 -3.68 -15.16 4.25
N LEU A 45 -4.10 -14.40 5.26
CA LEU A 45 -4.37 -14.95 6.59
C LEU A 45 -5.87 -14.92 6.91
N MET A 46 -6.38 -15.94 7.59
CA MET A 46 -7.70 -15.90 8.21
C MET A 46 -7.50 -15.68 9.71
N LEU A 47 -7.66 -14.44 10.17
CA LEU A 47 -7.52 -14.12 11.58
C LEU A 47 -8.80 -14.50 12.31
N THR A 48 -8.66 -15.31 13.35
CA THR A 48 -9.74 -15.74 14.23
C THR A 48 -9.40 -15.37 15.66
N GLY A 49 -10.39 -15.05 16.48
CA GLY A 49 -10.14 -14.75 17.88
C GLY A 49 -11.42 -14.60 18.67
N GLU A 50 -11.28 -14.47 19.98
CA GLU A 50 -12.41 -14.27 20.88
C GLU A 50 -12.90 -12.82 20.81
N SER A 51 -14.22 -12.67 20.87
CA SER A 51 -14.93 -11.40 20.90
C SER A 51 -16.02 -11.50 21.96
N PRO A 52 -16.01 -10.65 23.00
CA PRO A 52 -17.10 -10.57 23.96
C PRO A 52 -18.46 -10.41 23.29
N ALA A 53 -19.52 -10.90 23.93
CA ALA A 53 -20.88 -10.87 23.36
C ALA A 53 -21.38 -9.44 23.07
N SER A 54 -20.93 -8.46 23.85
CA SER A 54 -21.24 -7.03 23.70
C SER A 54 -20.57 -6.38 22.48
N VAL A 55 -19.47 -6.95 21.99
CA VAL A 55 -18.72 -6.41 20.85
C VAL A 55 -19.49 -6.67 19.56
N ARG A 56 -19.64 -5.61 18.76
CA ARG A 56 -20.31 -5.64 17.44
C ARG A 56 -19.36 -5.44 16.28
N MET A 57 -18.15 -4.96 16.54
CA MET A 57 -17.14 -4.78 15.51
C MET A 57 -15.75 -5.00 16.09
N VAL A 58 -14.90 -5.65 15.31
CA VAL A 58 -13.46 -5.77 15.56
C VAL A 58 -12.73 -5.18 14.36
N GLU A 59 -11.87 -4.21 14.60
CA GLU A 59 -11.01 -3.61 13.57
C GLU A 59 -9.58 -4.08 13.82
N VAL A 60 -8.92 -4.54 12.76
CA VAL A 60 -7.54 -5.01 12.81
C VAL A 60 -6.71 -4.11 11.93
N SER A 61 -5.66 -3.54 12.50
CA SER A 61 -4.69 -2.70 11.80
C SER A 61 -3.28 -3.27 11.93
N ILE A 62 -2.55 -3.30 10.81
CA ILE A 62 -1.21 -3.89 10.71
C ILE A 62 -0.20 -2.77 10.45
N TYR A 63 0.89 -2.76 11.22
CA TYR A 63 1.97 -1.78 11.14
C TYR A 63 3.32 -2.49 10.96
N ARG A 64 4.24 -1.85 10.24
CA ARG A 64 5.62 -2.36 10.07
C ARG A 64 6.49 -2.16 11.31
N THR A 65 6.11 -1.20 12.16
CA THR A 65 6.92 -0.75 13.30
C THR A 65 6.07 -0.74 14.56
N PRO A 66 6.71 -0.77 15.75
CA PRO A 66 6.01 -0.55 17.02
C PRO A 66 5.25 0.77 17.09
N ALA A 67 5.73 1.78 16.36
CA ALA A 67 5.09 3.09 16.28
C ALA A 67 3.80 3.01 15.44
N THR A 68 2.70 3.49 16.03
CA THR A 68 1.34 3.48 15.46
C THR A 68 0.84 4.90 15.14
N ASP A 69 1.77 5.86 15.05
CA ASP A 69 1.54 7.26 14.68
C ASP A 69 1.29 7.43 13.17
N LYS A 70 1.89 6.56 12.36
CA LYS A 70 1.73 6.54 10.90
C LYS A 70 0.51 5.74 10.49
N ALA A 71 0.07 5.93 9.24
CA ALA A 71 -0.98 5.12 8.66
C ALA A 71 -0.60 3.61 8.67
N PRO A 72 -1.55 2.72 8.97
CA PRO A 72 -1.32 1.28 8.92
C PRO A 72 -1.03 0.81 7.49
N LEU A 73 -0.26 -0.28 7.36
CA LEU A 73 -0.04 -0.97 6.09
C LEU A 73 -1.32 -1.57 5.54
N TYR A 74 -2.20 -2.02 6.44
CA TYR A 74 -3.46 -2.67 6.12
C TYR A 74 -4.44 -2.53 7.28
N THR A 75 -5.71 -2.33 6.95
CA THR A 75 -6.82 -2.33 7.91
C THR A 75 -7.97 -3.15 7.36
N ASN A 76 -8.62 -3.95 8.20
CA ASN A 76 -9.88 -4.60 7.87
C ASN A 76 -10.78 -4.66 9.11
N THR A 77 -12.09 -4.82 8.90
CA THR A 77 -13.10 -4.84 9.97
C THR A 77 -13.98 -6.06 9.87
N TRP A 78 -14.17 -6.74 11.00
CA TRP A 78 -15.24 -7.73 11.19
C TRP A 78 -16.43 -7.05 11.84
N LYS A 79 -17.64 -7.38 11.36
CA LYS A 79 -18.89 -6.86 11.90
C LYS A 79 -19.83 -7.98 12.27
N LYS A 80 -20.31 -7.95 13.50
CA LYS A 80 -21.29 -8.90 14.01
C LYS A 80 -22.68 -8.54 13.50
N ARG A 81 -23.39 -9.53 12.96
CA ARG A 81 -24.82 -9.38 12.62
C ARG A 81 -25.62 -9.21 13.92
N PRO A 82 -26.71 -8.40 13.93
CA PRO A 82 -27.49 -8.13 15.15
C PRO A 82 -27.96 -9.39 15.89
N GLN A 83 -28.37 -10.42 15.15
CA GLN A 83 -28.92 -11.68 15.66
C GLN A 83 -27.87 -12.75 15.98
N ASN A 84 -26.59 -12.48 15.72
CA ASN A 84 -25.53 -13.47 15.94
C ASN A 84 -25.05 -13.39 17.40
N SER A 85 -25.01 -14.53 18.08
CA SER A 85 -24.51 -14.69 19.45
C SER A 85 -23.07 -15.22 19.53
N GLU A 86 -22.42 -15.50 18.38
CA GLU A 86 -21.05 -16.01 18.32
C GLU A 86 -20.08 -15.13 19.12
N THR A 87 -19.24 -15.77 19.92
CA THR A 87 -18.19 -15.11 20.72
C THR A 87 -16.83 -15.15 20.02
N ARG A 88 -16.84 -15.40 18.72
CA ARG A 88 -15.63 -15.48 17.89
C ARG A 88 -15.79 -14.58 16.68
N PHE A 89 -14.71 -13.92 16.31
CA PHE A 89 -14.60 -13.21 15.05
C PHE A 89 -13.72 -13.99 14.09
N THR A 90 -14.01 -13.86 12.80
CA THR A 90 -13.24 -14.44 11.71
C THR A 90 -13.10 -13.37 10.63
N LEU A 91 -11.87 -12.93 10.38
CA LEU A 91 -11.54 -11.81 9.51
C LEU A 91 -10.44 -12.20 8.50
N PRO A 92 -10.73 -12.16 7.19
CA PRO A 92 -9.68 -12.34 6.18
C PRO A 92 -8.74 -11.13 6.16
N ILE A 93 -7.44 -11.40 6.13
CA ILE A 93 -6.37 -10.43 5.94
C ILE A 93 -5.77 -10.68 4.56
N ASN A 94 -6.13 -9.81 3.62
CA ASN A 94 -5.70 -9.88 2.22
C ASN A 94 -4.40 -9.08 1.99
N TYR A 95 -3.51 -9.15 2.97
CA TYR A 95 -2.22 -8.48 2.93
C TYR A 95 -1.16 -9.51 3.33
N PRO A 96 -0.51 -10.15 2.34
CA PRO A 96 0.54 -11.11 2.62
C PRO A 96 1.68 -10.43 3.38
N LEU A 97 2.10 -11.03 4.50
CA LEU A 97 3.21 -10.51 5.29
C LEU A 97 4.55 -10.93 4.67
N ARG A 98 5.57 -10.08 4.74
CA ARG A 98 6.91 -10.49 4.29
C ARG A 98 7.52 -11.43 5.32
N GLY A 99 8.15 -12.49 4.84
CA GLY A 99 8.91 -13.39 5.71
C GLY A 99 10.17 -12.73 6.27
N ASN A 100 10.66 -13.25 7.40
CA ASN A 100 11.82 -12.71 8.14
C ASN A 100 11.63 -11.25 8.62
N GLU A 101 10.39 -10.77 8.76
CA GLU A 101 10.09 -9.45 9.28
C GLU A 101 9.26 -9.55 10.57
N LYS A 102 9.08 -8.41 11.24
CA LYS A 102 8.23 -8.27 12.42
C LYS A 102 7.15 -7.25 12.14
N TYR A 103 5.95 -7.49 12.66
CA TYR A 103 4.79 -6.62 12.46
C TYR A 103 4.10 -6.35 13.79
N THR A 104 3.52 -5.16 13.89
CA THR A 104 2.69 -4.77 15.03
C THR A 104 1.23 -4.81 14.62
N PHE A 105 0.40 -5.48 15.41
CA PHE A 105 -1.04 -5.60 15.20
C PHE A 105 -1.77 -4.81 16.28
N VAL A 106 -2.79 -4.07 15.87
CA VAL A 106 -3.72 -3.39 16.78
C VAL A 106 -5.12 -3.91 16.49
N LEU A 107 -5.74 -4.50 17.52
CA LEU A 107 -7.11 -5.01 17.48
C LEU A 107 -7.98 -4.11 18.34
N ASN A 108 -8.88 -3.39 17.69
CA ASN A 108 -9.82 -2.49 18.34
C ASN A 108 -11.20 -3.15 18.43
N TYR A 109 -11.76 -3.22 19.64
CA TYR A 109 -13.04 -3.83 19.94
C TYR A 109 -14.08 -2.74 20.20
N TYR A 110 -15.17 -2.76 19.45
CA TYR A 110 -16.22 -1.76 19.54
C TYR A 110 -17.54 -2.35 19.99
N THR A 111 -18.17 -1.69 20.96
CA THR A 111 -19.51 -2.02 21.48
C THR A 111 -20.51 -0.92 21.09
N PRO A 112 -21.82 -1.19 21.07
CA PRO A 112 -22.82 -0.16 20.81
C PRO A 112 -22.67 0.99 21.81
N ALA A 113 -22.58 2.22 21.30
CA ALA A 113 -22.58 3.39 22.16
C ALA A 113 -23.93 3.51 22.88
N SER A 114 -23.90 3.77 24.19
CA SER A 114 -25.12 4.07 24.94
C SER A 114 -25.73 5.40 24.48
N ARG A 115 -27.02 5.60 24.74
CA ARG A 115 -27.69 6.87 24.41
C ARG A 115 -27.03 8.06 25.10
N GLU A 116 -26.63 7.90 26.37
CA GLU A 116 -25.92 8.93 27.14
C GLU A 116 -24.58 9.31 26.47
N GLN A 117 -23.80 8.32 26.04
CA GLN A 117 -22.53 8.58 25.32
C GLN A 117 -22.75 9.28 23.98
N GLN A 118 -23.82 8.93 23.25
CA GLN A 118 -24.16 9.58 21.99
C GLN A 118 -24.58 11.04 22.20
N GLU A 119 -25.43 11.30 23.21
CA GLU A 119 -25.86 12.65 23.57
C GLU A 119 -24.66 13.51 24.01
N GLN A 120 -23.79 12.97 24.85
CA GLN A 120 -22.57 13.64 25.30
C GLN A 120 -21.62 13.95 24.13
N LEU A 121 -21.42 13.00 23.21
CA LEU A 121 -20.62 13.22 22.00
C LEU A 121 -21.20 14.34 21.15
N LEU A 122 -22.53 14.32 20.94
CA LEU A 122 -23.21 15.34 20.16
C LEU A 122 -23.11 16.72 20.81
N GLU A 123 -23.27 16.82 22.12
CA GLU A 123 -23.09 18.06 22.87
C GLU A 123 -21.66 18.60 22.73
N GLN A 124 -20.65 17.75 22.93
CA GLN A 124 -19.24 18.12 22.80
C GLN A 124 -18.89 18.59 21.39
N LEU A 125 -19.33 17.85 20.36
CA LEU A 125 -19.12 18.23 18.96
C LEU A 125 -19.82 19.55 18.65
N SER A 126 -21.08 19.70 19.08
CA SER A 126 -21.86 20.93 18.86
C SER A 126 -21.20 22.13 19.52
N ALA A 127 -20.78 22.01 20.78
CA ALA A 127 -20.09 23.06 21.51
C ALA A 127 -18.76 23.45 20.84
N GLY A 128 -17.94 22.47 20.45
CA GLY A 128 -16.67 22.71 19.76
C GLY A 128 -16.84 23.41 18.41
N LEU A 129 -17.82 22.97 17.61
CA LEU A 129 -18.13 23.57 16.32
C LEU A 129 -18.66 25.00 16.49
N GLN A 130 -19.57 25.23 17.43
CA GLN A 130 -20.12 26.55 17.70
C GLN A 130 -19.05 27.52 18.19
N ALA A 131 -18.18 27.10 19.12
CA ALA A 131 -17.08 27.92 19.62
C ALA A 131 -16.11 28.31 18.49
N TYR A 132 -15.76 27.35 17.62
CA TYR A 132 -14.91 27.62 16.46
C TYR A 132 -15.59 28.59 15.48
N ILE A 133 -16.88 28.41 15.20
CA ILE A 133 -17.68 29.33 14.36
C ILE A 133 -17.65 30.73 14.95
N ASP A 134 -17.94 30.89 16.24
CA ASP A 134 -17.98 32.20 16.91
C ASP A 134 -16.64 32.93 16.84
N GLN A 135 -15.54 32.21 16.99
CA GLN A 135 -14.20 32.79 16.90
C GLN A 135 -13.79 33.11 15.45
N SER A 136 -14.44 32.51 14.45
CA SER A 136 -14.03 32.60 13.04
C SER A 136 -14.58 33.81 12.29
N PHE A 137 -15.54 34.54 12.87
CA PHE A 137 -16.11 35.74 12.25
C PHE A 137 -15.55 37.03 12.86
N VAL A 138 -15.40 38.04 12.00
CA VAL A 138 -15.16 39.43 12.39
C VAL A 138 -16.33 40.25 11.87
N VAL A 139 -17.13 40.79 12.80
CA VAL A 139 -18.30 41.60 12.47
C VAL A 139 -17.91 43.08 12.51
N SER A 140 -17.82 43.69 11.33
CA SER A 140 -17.57 45.13 11.16
C SER A 140 -18.88 45.91 11.05
N ARG A 141 -18.81 47.25 11.04
CA ARG A 141 -20.00 48.13 10.90
C ARG A 141 -20.78 47.91 9.59
N SER A 142 -20.13 47.38 8.55
CA SER A 142 -20.68 47.27 7.19
C SER A 142 -20.61 45.89 6.55
N THR A 143 -19.73 45.01 7.04
CA THR A 143 -19.44 43.69 6.46
C THR A 143 -19.27 42.65 7.56
N VAL A 144 -19.52 41.39 7.20
CA VAL A 144 -19.11 40.23 8.00
C VAL A 144 -17.98 39.56 7.22
N GLU A 145 -16.83 39.42 7.85
CA GLU A 145 -15.65 38.81 7.23
C GLU A 145 -15.23 37.57 7.99
N LEU A 146 -14.81 36.55 7.27
CA LEU A 146 -14.22 35.36 7.86
C LEU A 146 -12.73 35.60 8.14
N ARG A 147 -12.24 35.12 9.29
CA ARG A 147 -10.80 35.11 9.60
C ARG A 147 -9.99 34.20 8.67
N LYS A 148 -10.64 33.19 8.08
CA LYS A 148 -10.03 32.25 7.14
C LYS A 148 -10.91 32.11 5.90
N HIS A 149 -10.31 31.70 4.79
CA HIS A 149 -11.07 31.40 3.57
C HIS A 149 -12.15 30.31 3.85
N PRO A 150 -13.38 30.41 3.28
CA PRO A 150 -14.48 29.46 3.51
C PRO A 150 -14.09 27.98 3.40
N LYS A 151 -13.27 27.63 2.39
CA LYS A 151 -12.77 26.25 2.19
C LYS A 151 -11.91 25.76 3.37
N ASN A 152 -11.06 26.63 3.92
CA ASN A 152 -10.20 26.29 5.05
C ASN A 152 -11.03 26.16 6.32
N MET A 153 -12.04 27.02 6.49
CA MET A 153 -12.97 26.92 7.61
C MET A 153 -13.75 25.60 7.57
N ARG A 154 -14.24 25.18 6.40
CA ARG A 154 -14.84 23.83 6.24
C ARG A 154 -13.87 22.72 6.61
N SER A 155 -12.61 22.82 6.18
CA SER A 155 -11.57 21.84 6.52
C SER A 155 -11.34 21.76 8.03
N ASP A 156 -11.28 22.89 8.72
CA ASP A 156 -11.12 22.95 10.18
C ASP A 156 -12.35 22.36 10.89
N LEU A 157 -13.57 22.67 10.43
CA LEU A 157 -14.80 22.06 10.93
C LEU A 157 -14.77 20.54 10.76
N ASN A 158 -14.36 20.04 9.59
CA ASN A 158 -14.20 18.61 9.33
C ASN A 158 -13.18 17.98 10.30
N ALA A 159 -12.07 18.67 10.58
CA ALA A 159 -11.05 18.20 11.50
C ALA A 159 -11.58 18.08 12.94
N ILE A 160 -12.39 19.05 13.41
CA ILE A 160 -13.05 18.99 14.73
C ILE A 160 -13.93 17.74 14.84
N VAL A 161 -14.76 17.47 13.83
CA VAL A 161 -15.63 16.28 13.82
C VAL A 161 -14.81 14.99 13.79
N ASN A 162 -13.83 14.89 12.88
CA ASN A 162 -12.98 13.70 12.77
C ASN A 162 -12.21 13.42 14.08
N GLN A 163 -11.73 14.45 14.75
CA GLN A 163 -11.06 14.33 16.05
C GLN A 163 -12.03 13.82 17.12
N GLY A 164 -13.24 14.37 17.20
CA GLY A 164 -14.26 13.93 18.17
C GLY A 164 -14.79 12.52 17.90
N LEU A 165 -14.79 12.09 16.64
CA LEU A 165 -15.19 10.74 16.23
C LEU A 165 -14.06 9.71 16.30
N ALA A 166 -12.85 10.07 16.75
CA ALA A 166 -11.70 9.16 16.72
C ALA A 166 -11.97 7.80 17.39
N LEU A 167 -12.71 7.80 18.49
CA LEU A 167 -13.09 6.61 19.28
C LEU A 167 -14.42 5.97 18.86
N TYR A 168 -15.05 6.50 17.82
CA TYR A 168 -16.37 6.06 17.36
C TYR A 168 -16.29 5.50 15.95
N ARG A 169 -17.07 4.45 15.69
CA ARG A 169 -17.22 3.85 14.37
C ARG A 169 -18.68 3.58 14.08
N ASN A 170 -19.03 3.60 12.81
CA ASN A 170 -20.39 3.34 12.40
C ASN A 170 -20.60 1.87 12.02
N GLN A 171 -21.65 1.24 12.55
CA GLN A 171 -21.94 -0.16 12.27
C GLN A 171 -22.27 -0.42 10.79
N ILE A 172 -22.85 0.54 10.06
CA ILE A 172 -23.29 0.38 8.67
C ILE A 172 -22.33 0.96 7.60
N ASN A 173 -21.06 1.23 7.95
CA ASN A 173 -20.07 1.88 7.05
C ASN A 173 -20.49 3.29 6.62
N TYR A 174 -21.35 3.95 7.39
CA TYR A 174 -21.60 5.37 7.18
C TYR A 174 -20.47 6.16 7.82
N GLU A 175 -19.53 6.64 7.00
CA GLU A 175 -18.38 7.44 7.42
C GLU A 175 -18.65 8.92 7.20
N PHE A 176 -18.14 9.76 8.10
CA PHE A 176 -18.22 11.20 7.95
C PHE A 176 -17.19 11.63 6.91
N THR A 177 -17.64 11.92 5.69
CA THR A 177 -16.77 12.37 4.59
C THR A 177 -16.47 13.87 4.63
N GLY A 178 -17.12 14.59 5.53
CA GLY A 178 -17.03 16.05 5.68
C GLY A 178 -18.38 16.74 5.59
N PHE A 179 -18.41 18.01 5.97
CA PHE A 179 -19.56 18.89 5.80
C PHE A 179 -19.90 19.08 4.32
N SER A 180 -21.21 19.19 4.05
CA SER A 180 -21.74 19.32 2.71
C SER A 180 -21.30 20.60 1.99
N ASP A 181 -21.56 20.66 0.68
CA ASP A 181 -21.37 21.90 -0.09
C ASP A 181 -22.38 22.99 0.33
N MET A 182 -23.51 22.65 0.94
CA MET A 182 -24.44 23.65 1.50
C MET A 182 -23.81 24.45 2.64
N VAL A 183 -23.02 23.79 3.49
CA VAL A 183 -22.23 24.47 4.55
C VAL A 183 -21.19 25.38 3.92
N LEU A 184 -20.52 24.94 2.84
CA LEU A 184 -19.55 25.76 2.12
C LEU A 184 -20.21 27.01 1.50
N ASP A 185 -21.34 26.83 0.82
CA ASP A 185 -22.09 27.92 0.19
C ASP A 185 -22.58 28.90 1.24
N LYS A 186 -23.03 28.41 2.41
CA LYS A 186 -23.42 29.27 3.53
C LYS A 186 -22.25 30.10 4.05
N LEU A 187 -21.06 29.50 4.19
CA LEU A 187 -19.83 30.22 4.57
C LEU A 187 -19.48 31.30 3.54
N VAL A 188 -19.57 31.00 2.25
CA VAL A 188 -19.33 31.97 1.16
C VAL A 188 -20.35 33.10 1.19
N GLN A 189 -21.62 32.79 1.44
CA GLN A 189 -22.71 33.77 1.57
C GLN A 189 -22.44 34.72 2.74
N ILE A 190 -22.06 34.20 3.91
CA ILE A 190 -21.77 35.04 5.09
C ILE A 190 -20.53 35.90 4.85
N ASN A 191 -19.48 35.37 4.21
CA ASN A 191 -18.26 36.12 3.92
C ASN A 191 -18.47 37.27 2.90
N SER A 192 -19.47 37.14 2.02
CA SER A 192 -19.82 38.16 1.02
C SER A 192 -20.94 39.09 1.50
N LEU A 193 -21.34 38.98 2.77
CA LEU A 193 -22.51 39.64 3.30
C LEU A 193 -22.27 41.13 3.55
N ARG A 194 -23.05 41.98 2.88
CA ARG A 194 -23.03 43.43 3.05
C ARG A 194 -24.20 43.86 3.95
N LEU A 195 -23.89 44.34 5.15
CA LEU A 195 -24.87 44.70 6.19
C LEU A 195 -25.72 45.93 5.82
N ARG A 196 -25.31 46.73 4.82
CA ARG A 196 -26.11 47.86 4.30
C ARG A 196 -27.46 47.41 3.69
N LYS A 197 -27.56 46.16 3.22
CA LYS A 197 -28.79 45.60 2.64
C LYS A 197 -29.73 44.98 3.69
N ALA A 198 -29.30 44.84 4.95
CA ALA A 198 -30.04 44.18 6.02
C ALA A 198 -31.39 44.86 6.36
N ARG A 199 -31.49 46.18 6.13
CA ARG A 199 -32.69 46.99 6.46
C ARG A 199 -33.97 46.53 5.73
N ARG A 200 -33.85 45.80 4.60
CA ARG A 200 -35.01 45.30 3.86
C ARG A 200 -35.49 43.92 4.30
N ASN A 201 -34.67 43.17 5.04
CA ASN A 201 -34.91 41.75 5.33
C ASN A 201 -35.34 41.48 6.78
N ILE A 202 -35.17 42.44 7.70
CA ILE A 202 -35.62 42.33 9.09
C ILE A 202 -36.75 43.34 9.33
N LEU A 203 -37.86 42.86 9.89
CA LEU A 203 -38.92 43.69 10.47
C LEU A 203 -38.31 44.49 11.64
N ALA A 204 -37.97 45.75 11.39
CA ALA A 204 -37.50 46.65 12.44
C ALA A 204 -38.64 46.85 13.45
N ALA A 205 -38.42 46.47 14.71
CA ALA A 205 -39.31 46.86 15.79
C ALA A 205 -39.20 48.38 15.97
N SER A 206 -40.33 49.04 16.24
CA SER A 206 -40.38 50.50 16.44
C SER A 206 -39.44 50.91 17.58
N GLY A 207 -38.32 51.56 17.24
CA GLY A 207 -37.33 52.07 18.21
C GLY A 207 -35.92 51.46 18.15
N ASP A 208 -35.66 50.49 17.28
CA ASP A 208 -34.34 49.84 17.17
C ASP A 208 -33.32 50.72 16.42
N ASP A 209 -32.13 50.89 17.00
CA ASP A 209 -31.04 51.66 16.41
C ASP A 209 -30.49 51.01 15.12
N ASN A 210 -30.08 51.79 14.12
CA ASN A 210 -29.59 51.25 12.83
C ASN A 210 -28.39 50.28 12.98
N GLN A 211 -27.64 50.40 14.08
CA GLN A 211 -26.51 49.53 14.39
C GLN A 211 -26.95 48.20 15.01
N THR A 212 -28.01 48.18 15.83
CA THR A 212 -28.54 46.95 16.45
C THR A 212 -29.14 46.03 15.41
N VAL A 213 -29.90 46.58 14.45
CA VAL A 213 -30.51 45.82 13.34
C VAL A 213 -29.46 45.11 12.48
N ARG A 214 -28.32 45.75 12.21
CA ARG A 214 -27.23 45.16 11.41
C ARG A 214 -26.51 44.03 12.14
N LEU A 215 -26.22 44.23 13.42
CA LEU A 215 -25.59 43.21 14.26
C LEU A 215 -26.52 42.00 14.41
N LYS A 216 -27.81 42.23 14.60
CA LYS A 216 -28.83 41.18 14.67
C LYS A 216 -28.88 40.35 13.39
N TYR A 217 -28.87 40.99 12.22
CA TYR A 217 -28.82 40.27 10.93
C TYR A 217 -27.58 39.39 10.77
N ALA A 218 -26.40 39.90 11.15
CA ALA A 218 -25.17 39.12 11.13
C ALA A 218 -25.28 37.89 12.06
N GLN A 219 -25.78 38.10 13.28
CA GLN A 219 -25.97 37.04 14.27
C GLN A 219 -26.98 35.99 13.78
N GLU A 220 -28.07 36.38 13.12
CA GLU A 220 -29.05 35.45 12.54
C GLU A 220 -28.41 34.54 11.48
N GLN A 221 -27.55 35.09 10.61
CA GLN A 221 -26.88 34.30 9.57
C GLN A 221 -25.84 33.34 10.15
N ILE A 222 -25.08 33.78 11.16
CA ILE A 222 -24.14 32.92 11.89
C ILE A 222 -24.89 31.83 12.65
N SER A 223 -26.01 32.16 13.29
CA SER A 223 -26.86 31.20 14.01
C SER A 223 -27.43 30.15 13.07
N ALA A 224 -27.85 30.54 11.86
CA ALA A 224 -28.31 29.61 10.83
C ALA A 224 -27.20 28.64 10.41
N LEU A 225 -25.95 29.11 10.27
CA LEU A 225 -24.80 28.24 10.00
C LEU A 225 -24.55 27.25 11.14
N LYS A 226 -24.60 27.71 12.40
CA LYS A 226 -24.45 26.82 13.57
C LYS A 226 -25.50 25.70 13.57
N VAL A 227 -26.76 26.04 13.30
CA VAL A 227 -27.85 25.06 13.22
C VAL A 227 -27.59 24.06 12.10
N MET A 228 -27.20 24.52 10.90
CA MET A 228 -26.90 23.65 9.76
C MET A 228 -25.78 22.66 10.07
N VAL A 229 -24.66 23.15 10.61
CA VAL A 229 -23.50 22.33 11.01
C VAL A 229 -23.90 21.31 12.07
N THR A 230 -24.66 21.75 13.08
CA THR A 230 -25.13 20.87 14.17
C THR A 230 -26.07 19.78 13.63
N GLN A 231 -26.97 20.12 12.70
CA GLN A 231 -27.89 19.16 12.10
C GLN A 231 -27.18 18.11 11.24
N GLU A 232 -26.17 18.50 10.44
CA GLU A 232 -25.39 17.54 9.65
C GLU A 232 -24.62 16.57 10.56
N VAL A 233 -24.02 17.06 11.65
CA VAL A 233 -23.36 16.18 12.63
C VAL A 233 -24.37 15.28 13.34
N ALA A 234 -25.55 15.81 13.70
CA ALA A 234 -26.59 15.03 14.35
C ALA A 234 -27.07 13.87 13.48
N GLN A 235 -27.21 14.07 12.16
CA GLN A 235 -27.54 12.98 11.23
C GLN A 235 -26.51 11.85 11.28
N TYR A 236 -25.24 12.19 11.37
CA TYR A 236 -24.17 11.21 11.54
C TYR A 236 -24.23 10.51 12.91
N ALA A 237 -24.36 11.29 13.98
CA ALA A 237 -24.33 10.78 15.35
C ALA A 237 -25.54 9.90 15.70
N ASN A 238 -26.68 10.15 15.06
CA ASN A 238 -27.90 9.36 15.22
C ASN A 238 -27.85 7.99 14.51
N ALA A 239 -26.84 7.74 13.69
CA ALA A 239 -26.64 6.42 13.10
C ALA A 239 -26.15 5.43 14.17
N GLN A 240 -26.16 4.12 13.86
CA GLN A 240 -25.73 3.06 14.78
C GLN A 240 -24.23 3.18 15.12
N LEU A 241 -23.90 4.05 16.07
CA LEU A 241 -22.54 4.30 16.54
C LEU A 241 -22.08 3.21 17.49
N LEU A 242 -20.85 2.80 17.28
CA LEU A 242 -20.09 1.92 18.14
C LEU A 242 -18.96 2.74 18.78
N THR A 243 -18.66 2.46 20.04
CA THR A 243 -17.60 3.11 20.81
C THR A 243 -16.47 2.12 21.09
N LEU A 244 -15.23 2.61 21.00
CA LEU A 244 -14.04 1.83 21.31
C LEU A 244 -14.06 1.46 22.80
N THR A 245 -14.11 0.17 23.10
CA THR A 245 -14.17 -0.34 24.47
C THR A 245 -12.85 -0.95 24.91
N ASP A 246 -12.14 -1.60 23.99
CA ASP A 246 -10.83 -2.20 24.29
C ASP A 246 -9.93 -2.16 23.05
N SER A 247 -8.63 -2.13 23.29
CA SER A 247 -7.61 -2.17 22.24
C SER A 247 -6.47 -3.07 22.68
N LYS A 248 -6.18 -4.11 21.88
CA LYS A 248 -5.04 -5.00 22.09
C LYS A 248 -3.95 -4.67 21.08
N LYS A 249 -2.78 -4.32 21.58
CA LYS A 249 -1.59 -4.05 20.76
C LYS A 249 -0.56 -5.16 20.95
N ILE A 250 -0.23 -5.83 19.86
CA ILE A 250 0.76 -6.90 19.79
C ILE A 250 1.95 -6.33 19.02
N VAL A 251 3.08 -6.18 19.70
CA VAL A 251 4.26 -5.49 19.15
C VAL A 251 5.26 -6.50 18.62
N ASP A 252 5.86 -6.17 17.47
CA ASP A 252 7.02 -6.87 16.91
C ASP A 252 6.86 -8.40 16.81
N TYR A 253 5.67 -8.83 16.37
CA TYR A 253 5.37 -10.23 16.17
C TYR A 253 6.06 -10.75 14.90
N ALA A 254 6.85 -11.81 15.03
CA ALA A 254 7.69 -12.32 13.95
C ALA A 254 6.87 -13.12 12.92
N THR A 255 7.27 -13.02 11.65
CA THR A 255 6.79 -13.89 10.59
C THR A 255 7.70 -15.10 10.40
N GLU A 256 7.17 -16.13 9.75
CA GLU A 256 7.94 -17.30 9.36
C GLU A 256 9.18 -16.94 8.55
N LYS A 257 10.23 -17.74 8.75
CA LYS A 257 11.46 -17.58 8.00
C LYS A 257 11.25 -18.01 6.56
N THR A 258 11.36 -17.09 5.62
CA THR A 258 11.34 -17.43 4.20
C THR A 258 12.74 -17.60 3.68
N LYS A 259 12.93 -18.59 2.81
CA LYS A 259 14.25 -18.92 2.25
C LYS A 259 14.71 -17.81 1.31
N ASN A 260 15.93 -17.32 1.53
CA ASN A 260 16.64 -16.53 0.54
C ASN A 260 17.25 -17.50 -0.47
N VAL A 261 16.82 -17.40 -1.72
CA VAL A 261 17.25 -18.28 -2.80
C VAL A 261 18.20 -17.52 -3.69
N VAL A 262 19.37 -18.11 -3.93
CA VAL A 262 20.30 -17.68 -4.96
C VAL A 262 20.21 -18.70 -6.07
N ALA A 263 19.92 -18.24 -7.28
CA ALA A 263 19.76 -19.11 -8.42
C ALA A 263 21.09 -19.25 -9.17
N LEU A 264 21.52 -20.48 -9.43
CA LEU A 264 22.56 -20.75 -10.41
C LEU A 264 21.90 -20.92 -11.77
N ASN A 265 22.40 -20.20 -12.76
CA ASN A 265 21.98 -20.36 -14.15
C ASN A 265 23.11 -21.00 -14.94
N VAL A 266 22.77 -22.01 -15.74
CA VAL A 266 23.67 -22.66 -16.69
C VAL A 266 22.95 -22.71 -18.02
N GLY A 267 23.61 -22.27 -19.08
CA GLY A 267 22.95 -22.06 -20.36
C GLY A 267 23.89 -22.04 -21.54
N TYR A 268 23.29 -21.79 -22.69
CA TYR A 268 23.98 -21.60 -23.94
C TYR A 268 23.54 -20.27 -24.53
N GLY A 269 24.50 -19.46 -24.97
CA GLY A 269 24.19 -18.12 -25.45
C GLY A 269 25.11 -17.65 -26.56
N GLY A 270 24.56 -16.75 -27.37
CA GLY A 270 25.23 -16.12 -28.49
C GLY A 270 25.61 -14.69 -28.17
N VAL A 271 26.80 -14.32 -28.61
CA VAL A 271 27.29 -12.94 -28.56
C VAL A 271 27.38 -12.43 -29.99
N TYR A 272 26.74 -11.28 -30.24
CA TYR A 272 26.79 -10.63 -31.54
C TYR A 272 28.13 -9.91 -31.72
N TYR A 273 28.78 -10.12 -32.86
CA TYR A 273 30.05 -9.47 -33.16
C TYR A 273 29.89 -8.27 -34.09
N SER A 274 29.34 -8.52 -35.28
CA SER A 274 29.10 -7.52 -36.34
C SER A 274 28.24 -8.13 -37.45
N GLY A 275 27.53 -7.31 -38.22
CA GLY A 275 26.75 -7.78 -39.37
C GLY A 275 25.40 -7.10 -39.59
N ASN A 276 24.90 -7.15 -40.82
CA ASN A 276 23.53 -6.80 -41.20
C ASN A 276 22.67 -8.07 -41.30
N PHE A 277 21.37 -7.95 -41.63
CA PHE A 277 20.45 -9.11 -41.76
C PHE A 277 20.96 -10.22 -42.70
N ASP A 278 21.80 -9.89 -43.69
CA ASP A 278 22.33 -10.84 -44.68
C ASP A 278 23.70 -11.43 -44.32
N ASN A 279 24.43 -10.85 -43.36
CA ASN A 279 25.77 -11.31 -42.98
C ASN A 279 25.98 -11.15 -41.47
N PHE A 280 25.31 -12.01 -40.70
CA PHE A 280 25.31 -12.00 -39.24
C PHE A 280 26.48 -12.82 -38.68
N SER A 281 27.45 -12.19 -38.02
CA SER A 281 28.51 -12.87 -37.30
C SER A 281 28.20 -12.94 -35.80
N SER A 282 28.16 -14.15 -35.26
CA SER A 282 27.97 -14.43 -33.84
C SER A 282 28.80 -15.62 -33.42
N ALA A 283 29.34 -15.56 -32.21
CA ALA A 283 29.91 -16.73 -31.54
C ALA A 283 28.91 -17.23 -30.50
N THR A 284 28.91 -18.54 -30.25
CA THR A 284 28.07 -19.15 -29.23
C THR A 284 28.92 -19.98 -28.29
N ALA A 285 28.60 -19.97 -27.01
CA ALA A 285 29.31 -20.76 -26.02
C ALA A 285 28.42 -21.04 -24.80
N PRO A 286 28.72 -22.12 -24.04
CA PRO A 286 28.07 -22.36 -22.77
C PRO A 286 28.50 -21.31 -21.74
N TYR A 287 27.57 -20.90 -20.87
CA TYR A 287 27.81 -19.95 -19.79
C TYR A 287 27.22 -20.44 -18.47
N ALA A 288 27.78 -19.95 -17.37
CA ALA A 288 27.26 -20.19 -16.04
C ALA A 288 27.34 -18.91 -15.19
N GLY A 289 26.37 -18.71 -14.31
CA GLY A 289 26.32 -17.53 -13.47
C GLY A 289 25.28 -17.62 -12.36
N ILE A 290 25.07 -16.47 -11.72
CA ILE A 290 24.11 -16.29 -10.63
C ILE A 290 22.99 -15.39 -11.12
N SER A 291 21.75 -15.71 -10.78
CA SER A 291 20.57 -14.87 -11.00
C SER A 291 19.95 -14.43 -9.68
N ILE A 292 19.59 -13.15 -9.63
CA ILE A 292 18.86 -12.54 -8.52
C ILE A 292 17.51 -12.06 -9.06
N PRO A 293 16.38 -12.62 -8.61
CA PRO A 293 15.05 -12.19 -9.05
C PRO A 293 14.75 -10.77 -8.55
N PHE A 294 14.03 -9.98 -9.34
CA PHE A 294 13.65 -8.62 -8.96
C PHE A 294 12.51 -8.57 -7.94
N GLY A 295 11.70 -9.61 -7.84
CA GLY A 295 10.62 -9.67 -6.86
C GLY A 295 10.04 -11.06 -6.71
N LYS A 296 9.40 -11.30 -5.56
CA LYS A 296 8.59 -12.50 -5.34
C LYS A 296 7.20 -12.30 -5.96
N ALA A 297 6.61 -13.37 -6.46
CA ALA A 297 5.30 -13.33 -7.13
C ALA A 297 4.18 -12.75 -6.26
N VAL A 298 4.27 -12.92 -4.95
CA VAL A 298 3.27 -12.44 -3.97
C VAL A 298 3.27 -10.90 -3.84
N PHE A 299 4.41 -10.25 -4.12
CA PHE A 299 4.60 -8.81 -3.87
C PHE A 299 4.86 -7.98 -5.13
N SER A 300 4.99 -8.62 -6.28
CA SER A 300 5.37 -7.96 -7.54
C SER A 300 4.44 -8.38 -8.67
N SER A 301 4.32 -7.53 -9.69
CA SER A 301 3.49 -7.86 -10.85
C SER A 301 4.00 -9.12 -11.56
N THR A 302 3.13 -9.76 -12.35
CA THR A 302 3.46 -10.96 -13.13
C THR A 302 4.72 -10.80 -13.97
N PHE A 303 4.96 -9.59 -14.50
CA PHE A 303 6.18 -9.28 -15.24
C PHE A 303 7.41 -9.27 -14.32
N TRP A 304 7.41 -8.42 -13.29
CA TRP A 304 8.56 -8.24 -12.39
C TRP A 304 8.92 -9.50 -11.59
N SER A 305 7.92 -10.31 -11.24
CA SER A 305 8.12 -11.61 -10.57
C SER A 305 8.80 -12.68 -11.44
N LYS A 306 8.86 -12.46 -12.76
CA LYS A 306 9.52 -13.33 -13.73
C LYS A 306 10.85 -12.76 -14.21
N THR A 307 11.20 -11.55 -13.82
CA THR A 307 12.44 -10.88 -14.22
C THR A 307 13.54 -11.08 -13.18
N SER A 308 14.78 -11.24 -13.63
CA SER A 308 15.99 -11.27 -12.80
C SER A 308 17.10 -10.47 -13.44
N ILE A 309 18.08 -10.08 -12.63
CA ILE A 309 19.41 -9.76 -13.12
C ILE A 309 20.30 -11.00 -13.02
N SER A 310 21.06 -11.30 -14.05
CA SER A 310 22.00 -12.41 -14.09
C SER A 310 23.39 -11.93 -14.46
N ALA A 311 24.39 -12.46 -13.77
CA ALA A 311 25.79 -12.17 -14.04
C ALA A 311 26.60 -13.46 -13.95
N GLY A 312 27.59 -13.61 -14.82
CA GLY A 312 28.36 -14.84 -14.88
C GLY A 312 29.46 -14.80 -15.92
N VAL A 313 29.99 -15.99 -16.23
CA VAL A 313 31.11 -16.17 -17.15
C VAL A 313 30.78 -17.22 -18.19
N PHE A 314 31.32 -17.04 -19.40
CA PHE A 314 31.33 -18.10 -20.40
C PHE A 314 32.37 -19.15 -20.00
N LEU A 315 32.02 -20.42 -20.20
CA LEU A 315 32.91 -21.55 -19.87
C LEU A 315 34.00 -21.76 -20.94
N GLN A 316 33.79 -21.18 -22.12
CA GLN A 316 34.67 -21.24 -23.28
C GLN A 316 34.93 -19.84 -23.82
N ASN A 317 36.02 -19.69 -24.59
CA ASN A 317 36.29 -18.46 -25.32
C ASN A 317 35.38 -18.39 -26.55
N LEU A 318 35.12 -17.18 -27.04
CA LEU A 318 34.21 -16.96 -28.16
C LEU A 318 35.01 -16.82 -29.45
N GLU A 319 34.80 -17.75 -30.37
CA GLU A 319 35.46 -17.78 -31.68
C GLU A 319 34.54 -17.15 -32.71
N PHE A 320 34.90 -15.95 -33.21
CA PHE A 320 34.11 -15.22 -34.20
C PHE A 320 34.55 -15.50 -35.64
N SER A 321 35.80 -15.94 -35.82
CA SER A 321 36.42 -16.40 -37.07
C SER A 321 37.74 -17.12 -36.74
N ASP A 322 38.35 -17.83 -37.70
CA ASP A 322 39.58 -18.64 -37.50
C ASP A 322 40.73 -17.88 -36.80
N ASP A 323 40.85 -16.56 -37.00
CA ASP A 323 41.89 -15.70 -36.37
C ASP A 323 41.35 -14.71 -35.31
N ASN A 324 40.10 -14.85 -34.87
CA ASN A 324 39.48 -13.90 -33.93
C ASN A 324 38.82 -14.61 -32.75
N VAL A 325 39.64 -14.89 -31.75
CA VAL A 325 39.21 -15.45 -30.46
C VAL A 325 39.08 -14.32 -29.45
N ALA A 326 37.89 -14.16 -28.89
CA ALA A 326 37.63 -13.23 -27.81
C ALA A 326 37.64 -13.94 -26.45
N THR A 327 38.47 -13.42 -25.56
CA THR A 327 38.59 -13.82 -24.16
C THR A 327 37.87 -12.79 -23.29
N GLY A 328 38.15 -12.76 -21.98
CA GLY A 328 37.62 -11.71 -21.12
C GLY A 328 38.62 -11.28 -20.03
N PRO A 329 38.41 -10.08 -19.48
CA PRO A 329 39.47 -9.35 -18.78
C PRO A 329 39.81 -9.85 -17.38
N VAL A 330 38.87 -10.54 -16.71
CA VAL A 330 39.02 -10.87 -15.27
C VAL A 330 39.54 -12.30 -15.06
N VAL A 331 38.95 -13.28 -15.74
CA VAL A 331 39.25 -14.71 -15.56
C VAL A 331 39.72 -15.38 -16.85
N LYS A 332 40.22 -14.60 -17.82
CA LYS A 332 40.51 -15.04 -19.19
C LYS A 332 39.31 -15.71 -19.88
N ARG A 333 38.10 -15.39 -19.43
CA ARG A 333 36.83 -15.82 -19.98
C ARG A 333 35.90 -14.62 -20.12
N PRO A 334 35.08 -14.56 -21.18
CA PRO A 334 34.05 -13.54 -21.33
C PRO A 334 33.11 -13.48 -20.11
N VAL A 335 32.83 -12.27 -19.62
CA VAL A 335 31.93 -12.01 -18.48
C VAL A 335 30.66 -11.37 -19.02
N TYR A 336 29.48 -11.80 -18.57
CA TYR A 336 28.21 -11.21 -18.99
C TYR A 336 27.43 -10.61 -17.83
N LEU A 337 26.60 -9.63 -18.17
CA LEU A 337 25.55 -9.07 -17.34
C LEU A 337 24.27 -9.01 -18.18
N ALA A 338 23.20 -9.63 -17.71
CA ALA A 338 21.96 -9.76 -18.45
C ALA A 338 20.72 -9.57 -17.59
N LEU A 339 19.64 -9.18 -18.27
CA LEU A 339 18.29 -9.25 -17.75
C LEU A 339 17.68 -10.56 -18.21
N GLY A 340 17.27 -11.37 -17.24
CA GLY A 340 16.63 -12.66 -17.46
C GLY A 340 15.13 -12.56 -17.32
N TYR A 341 14.37 -13.19 -18.21
CA TYR A 341 12.92 -13.38 -18.10
C TYR A 341 12.57 -14.87 -18.10
N ARG A 342 11.81 -15.28 -17.09
CA ARG A 342 11.38 -16.66 -16.90
C ARG A 342 10.19 -17.01 -17.79
N VAL A 343 10.44 -17.82 -18.81
CA VAL A 343 9.43 -18.27 -19.78
C VAL A 343 8.75 -19.55 -19.32
N LEU A 344 9.51 -20.48 -18.72
CA LEU A 344 9.02 -21.70 -18.09
C LEU A 344 9.57 -21.80 -16.66
N PRO A 345 9.01 -22.65 -15.76
CA PRO A 345 9.42 -22.70 -14.35
C PRO A 345 10.94 -22.80 -14.12
N PHE A 346 11.66 -23.47 -15.03
CA PHE A 346 13.11 -23.66 -14.97
C PHE A 346 13.88 -23.08 -16.17
N VAL A 347 13.21 -22.44 -17.15
CA VAL A 347 13.85 -21.89 -18.36
C VAL A 347 13.77 -20.37 -18.38
N ARG A 348 14.92 -19.72 -18.59
CA ARG A 348 15.03 -18.26 -18.74
C ARG A 348 15.64 -17.85 -20.07
N LEU A 349 15.09 -16.78 -20.63
CA LEU A 349 15.71 -15.99 -21.69
C LEU A 349 16.52 -14.88 -21.05
N ASN A 350 17.81 -14.82 -21.31
CA ASN A 350 18.70 -13.76 -20.88
C ASN A 350 19.04 -12.87 -22.07
N ALA A 351 18.95 -11.56 -21.89
CA ALA A 351 19.40 -10.57 -22.86
C ALA A 351 20.21 -9.49 -22.14
N GLY A 352 21.36 -9.13 -22.68
CA GLY A 352 22.28 -8.23 -22.00
C GLY A 352 23.52 -7.93 -22.81
N ALA A 353 24.63 -7.78 -22.09
CA ALA A 353 25.92 -7.47 -22.69
C ALA A 353 27.02 -8.35 -22.11
N THR A 354 27.99 -8.67 -22.96
CA THR A 354 29.20 -9.41 -22.61
C THR A 354 30.40 -8.49 -22.78
N VAL A 355 31.29 -8.50 -21.79
CA VAL A 355 32.59 -7.83 -21.83
C VAL A 355 33.61 -8.81 -22.39
N LEU A 356 34.25 -8.39 -23.48
CA LEU A 356 35.19 -9.16 -24.25
C LEU A 356 36.54 -8.46 -24.30
N GLN A 357 37.58 -9.27 -24.45
CA GLN A 357 38.95 -8.85 -24.69
C GLN A 357 39.45 -9.58 -25.94
N SER A 358 40.14 -8.88 -26.84
CA SER A 358 40.77 -9.49 -28.01
C SER A 358 42.28 -9.49 -27.86
N ASP A 359 42.90 -10.63 -28.15
CA ASP A 359 44.36 -10.82 -28.10
C ASP A 359 45.04 -10.46 -29.43
N GLN A 360 44.39 -9.67 -30.30
CA GLN A 360 44.99 -9.25 -31.57
C GLN A 360 46.22 -8.36 -31.31
N ALA A 361 47.40 -8.99 -31.42
CA ALA A 361 48.69 -8.32 -31.47
C ALA A 361 48.70 -7.36 -32.67
N ALA A 362 48.64 -6.07 -32.40
CA ALA A 362 48.80 -5.05 -33.42
C ALA A 362 50.22 -5.12 -33.99
N ASN A 363 50.36 -5.56 -35.25
CA ASN A 363 51.57 -5.34 -36.05
C ASN A 363 51.70 -3.85 -36.41
N SER A 364 51.93 -2.99 -35.42
CA SER A 364 52.25 -1.57 -35.59
C SER A 364 53.23 -1.17 -34.50
N ILE A 365 54.43 -0.80 -34.93
CA ILE A 365 55.53 -0.31 -34.09
C ILE A 365 55.17 1.11 -33.64
N SER A 366 54.43 1.22 -32.54
CA SER A 366 54.40 2.40 -31.67
C SER A 366 53.50 2.13 -30.45
N ASP A 367 54.15 2.05 -29.29
CA ASP A 367 53.65 2.31 -27.93
C ASP A 367 52.21 1.91 -27.54
N PHE A 368 52.15 1.06 -26.51
CA PHE A 368 50.99 0.55 -25.76
C PHE A 368 50.19 -0.57 -26.42
N SER A 369 50.59 -1.82 -26.14
CA SER A 369 49.76 -3.02 -26.23
C SER A 369 48.62 -2.97 -25.20
N MET A 370 47.63 -2.13 -25.45
CA MET A 370 46.37 -2.14 -24.71
C MET A 370 45.47 -3.20 -25.31
N ASP A 371 45.30 -4.30 -24.57
CA ASP A 371 44.22 -5.26 -24.79
C ASP A 371 42.91 -4.49 -25.01
N ARG A 372 42.34 -4.58 -26.22
CA ARG A 372 41.12 -3.83 -26.52
C ARG A 372 39.95 -4.51 -25.81
N ILE A 373 39.51 -3.92 -24.69
CA ILE A 373 38.28 -4.30 -24.01
C ILE A 373 37.10 -3.68 -24.76
N TYR A 374 36.11 -4.49 -25.12
CA TYR A 374 34.90 -4.01 -25.78
C TYR A 374 33.67 -4.76 -25.28
N ILE A 375 32.50 -4.14 -25.47
CA ILE A 375 31.21 -4.65 -25.01
C ILE A 375 30.39 -5.06 -26.23
N ARG A 376 29.73 -6.22 -26.14
CA ARG A 376 28.85 -6.74 -27.20
C ARG A 376 27.50 -7.21 -26.67
N PRO A 377 26.42 -7.06 -27.44
CA PRO A 377 25.12 -7.62 -27.09
C PRO A 377 25.16 -9.15 -26.95
N PHE A 378 24.43 -9.65 -25.98
CA PHE A 378 24.33 -11.07 -25.64
C PHE A 378 22.86 -11.49 -25.53
N VAL A 379 22.55 -12.67 -26.07
CA VAL A 379 21.27 -13.34 -25.87
C VAL A 379 21.54 -14.82 -25.55
N GLY A 380 20.87 -15.36 -24.54
CA GLY A 380 21.06 -16.74 -24.14
C GLY A 380 19.83 -17.40 -23.55
N LEU A 381 19.80 -18.73 -23.61
CA LEU A 381 18.84 -19.58 -22.92
C LEU A 381 19.54 -20.27 -21.77
N SER A 382 18.93 -20.26 -20.58
CA SER A 382 19.49 -20.93 -19.40
C SER A 382 18.46 -21.76 -18.66
N LEU A 383 18.96 -22.80 -18.01
CA LEU A 383 18.29 -23.54 -16.97
C LEU A 383 18.66 -22.92 -15.62
N GLU A 384 17.65 -22.71 -14.77
CA GLU A 384 17.82 -22.16 -13.43
C GLU A 384 17.69 -23.24 -12.36
N LEU A 385 18.72 -23.36 -11.52
CA LEU A 385 18.75 -24.23 -10.35
C LEU A 385 18.77 -23.36 -9.09
N ASN A 386 17.70 -23.45 -8.32
CA ASN A 386 17.51 -22.66 -7.10
C ASN A 386 18.24 -23.30 -5.92
N PHE A 387 19.26 -22.63 -5.39
CA PHE A 387 19.93 -23.06 -4.17
C PHE A 387 19.48 -22.20 -3.01
N TRP A 388 19.14 -22.85 -1.90
CA TRP A 388 18.90 -22.16 -0.64
C TRP A 388 20.25 -21.87 0.01
N VAL A 389 20.50 -20.60 0.29
CA VAL A 389 21.67 -20.18 1.06
C VAL A 389 21.15 -19.59 2.37
N ASP A 390 21.42 -20.27 3.47
CA ASP A 390 21.20 -19.73 4.81
C ASP A 390 22.34 -18.77 5.14
N LEU A 391 22.21 -17.53 4.66
CA LEU A 391 23.10 -16.46 5.10
C LEU A 391 22.65 -16.10 6.51
N ASN A 392 23.30 -16.68 7.52
CA ASN A 392 23.16 -16.26 8.92
C ASN A 392 23.27 -14.74 8.96
N ARG A 393 22.18 -14.08 9.35
CA ARG A 393 22.11 -12.64 9.50
C ARG A 393 21.71 -12.27 10.91
#